data_AF-A0AAW0WVF6-F1
#
_entry.id   AF-A0AAW0WVF6-F1
#
_cell.length_a   1.000
_cell.length_b   1.000
_cell.length_c   1.000
_cell.angle_alpha   90.00
_cell.angle_beta   90.00
_cell.angle_gamma   90.00
#
_symmetry.space_group_name_H-M   'P 1'
#
loop_
_entity.id
_entity.type
_entity.pdbx_description
1 polymer ?
#
loop_
_entity_poly.entity_id
_entity_poly.type
_entity_poly.pdbx_seq_one_letter_code
_entity_poly.pdbx_strand_id
1 'polypeptide(L)'
;NLTSYFHWVASDGWGKQSHLVEGLQEVAEGAITVELTSQVVRGFDTYMASLTPETNTRNPWFNEYWETFFGCKLGPPGTDLACPSTRRISKEAGYQQDPKVQFVVDAVYAFAYALSNLQRSKCP
;
A
#
# COMPACT_ATOMS: atom_id res chain seq x y z
N ASN A 1 8.05 -22.50 26.81
CA ASN A 1 7.47 -21.19 26.46
C ASN A 1 8.56 -20.16 26.68
N LEU A 2 8.98 -19.42 25.64
CA LEU A 2 10.07 -18.43 25.69
C LEU A 2 9.58 -17.01 25.38
N THR A 3 8.27 -16.78 25.37
CA THR A 3 7.69 -15.44 25.26
C THR A 3 8.26 -14.55 26.35
N SER A 4 8.63 -13.32 25.98
CA SER A 4 9.27 -12.31 26.86
C SER A 4 10.68 -12.65 27.37
N TYR A 5 11.30 -13.75 26.92
CA TYR A 5 12.70 -14.07 27.25
C TYR A 5 13.70 -13.30 26.38
N PHE A 6 13.32 -13.01 25.13
CA PHE A 6 14.16 -12.30 24.17
C PHE A 6 13.56 -10.96 23.80
N HIS A 7 14.43 -9.97 23.57
CA HIS A 7 14.06 -8.72 22.92
C HIS A 7 14.51 -8.74 21.47
N TRP A 8 13.62 -8.29 20.60
CA TRP A 8 13.90 -8.15 19.19
C TRP A 8 14.35 -6.73 18.89
N VAL A 9 15.49 -6.61 18.22
CA VAL A 9 15.94 -5.38 17.58
C VAL A 9 16.08 -5.69 16.10
N ALA A 10 15.23 -5.12 15.24
CA ALA A 10 15.27 -5.44 13.82
C ALA A 10 15.08 -4.23 12.90
N SER A 11 15.37 -4.47 11.62
CA SER A 11 15.41 -3.47 10.56
C SER A 11 14.01 -2.94 10.19
N ASP A 12 13.93 -2.23 9.07
CA ASP A 12 12.70 -1.69 8.48
C ASP A 12 11.83 -2.73 7.76
N GLY A 13 12.23 -4.00 7.76
CA GLY A 13 11.49 -5.11 7.15
C GLY A 13 10.15 -5.39 7.84
N TRP A 14 10.08 -5.17 9.16
CA TRP A 14 8.87 -5.31 9.98
C TRP A 14 8.39 -4.00 10.61
N GLY A 15 9.02 -2.87 10.25
CA GLY A 15 8.95 -1.56 10.93
C GLY A 15 7.54 -1.07 11.28
N LYS A 16 6.90 -0.28 10.42
CA LYS A 16 5.53 0.23 10.62
C LYS A 16 4.42 -0.71 10.14
N GLN A 17 4.74 -1.94 9.78
CA GLN A 17 3.83 -2.87 9.10
C GLN A 17 3.16 -3.82 10.10
N SER A 18 2.02 -3.38 10.66
CA SER A 18 1.27 -4.13 11.70
C SER A 18 0.81 -5.52 11.27
N HIS A 19 0.50 -5.72 9.99
CA HIS A 19 0.03 -7.01 9.46
C HIS A 19 1.07 -8.15 9.62
N LEU A 20 2.36 -7.82 9.74
CA LEU A 20 3.42 -8.82 9.92
C LEU A 20 3.45 -9.44 11.32
N VAL A 21 2.86 -8.77 12.31
CA VAL A 21 2.78 -9.22 13.71
C VAL A 21 1.36 -9.58 14.12
N GLU A 22 0.42 -9.63 13.17
CA GLU A 22 -0.95 -10.00 13.43
C GLU A 22 -1.04 -11.46 13.91
N GLY A 23 -1.62 -11.67 15.09
CA GLY A 23 -1.69 -12.97 15.76
C GLY A 23 -0.43 -13.34 16.56
N LEU A 24 0.64 -12.53 16.50
CA LEU A 24 1.91 -12.75 17.20
C LEU A 24 2.26 -11.60 18.16
N GLN A 25 1.27 -10.79 18.55
CA GLN A 25 1.48 -9.57 19.33
C GLN A 25 2.17 -9.85 20.66
N GLU A 26 1.81 -10.92 21.36
CA GLU A 26 2.47 -11.30 22.63
C GLU A 26 3.97 -11.63 22.47
N VAL A 27 4.38 -12.11 21.30
CA VAL A 27 5.78 -12.44 20.99
C VAL A 27 6.56 -11.20 20.52
N ALA A 28 5.86 -10.29 19.83
CA ALA A 28 6.43 -9.03 19.34
C ALA A 28 6.44 -7.91 20.39
N GLU A 29 5.77 -8.10 21.53
CA GLU A 29 5.70 -7.12 22.62
C GLU A 29 7.11 -6.70 23.08
N GLY A 30 7.37 -5.39 23.08
CA GLY A 30 8.67 -4.83 23.45
C GLY A 30 9.74 -4.88 22.35
N ALA A 31 9.39 -5.28 21.12
CA ALA A 31 10.28 -5.17 19.97
C ALA A 31 10.64 -3.71 19.65
N ILE A 32 11.89 -3.49 19.25
CA ILE A 32 12.39 -2.20 18.76
C ILE A 32 12.69 -2.35 17.27
N THR A 33 12.13 -1.45 16.47
CA THR A 33 12.29 -1.45 15.02
C THR A 33 12.83 -0.10 14.54
N VAL A 34 13.56 -0.11 13.43
CA VAL A 34 13.96 1.10 12.72
C VAL A 34 13.13 1.25 11.46
N GLU A 35 12.75 2.46 11.08
CA GLU A 35 12.04 2.73 9.83
C GLU A 35 12.53 4.06 9.27
N LEU A 36 12.62 4.15 7.95
CA LEU A 36 12.91 5.42 7.30
C LEU A 36 11.74 6.39 7.52
N THR A 37 12.07 7.65 7.80
CA THR A 37 11.02 8.68 7.93
C THR A 37 10.44 8.98 6.56
N SER A 38 9.12 8.86 6.44
CA SER A 38 8.36 9.19 5.23
C SER A 38 7.12 10.01 5.56
N GLN A 39 6.61 10.68 4.52
CA GLN A 39 5.42 11.50 4.52
C GLN A 39 4.32 10.85 3.69
N VAL A 40 3.07 11.10 4.08
CA VAL A 40 1.91 10.64 3.32
C VAL A 40 1.80 11.44 2.02
N VAL A 41 1.80 10.74 0.89
CA VAL A 41 1.60 11.35 -0.43
C VAL A 41 0.10 11.49 -0.68
N ARG A 42 -0.49 12.64 -0.32
CA ARG A 42 -1.94 12.87 -0.42
C ARG A 42 -2.51 12.64 -1.82
N GLY A 43 -1.77 13.02 -2.86
CA GLY A 43 -2.18 12.80 -4.24
C GLY A 43 -2.34 11.32 -4.60
N PHE A 44 -1.53 10.44 -3.99
CA PHE A 44 -1.64 9.00 -4.15
C PHE A 44 -2.91 8.46 -3.49
N ASP A 45 -3.26 8.94 -2.30
CA ASP A 45 -4.51 8.56 -1.63
C ASP A 45 -5.75 8.99 -2.42
N THR A 46 -5.75 10.23 -2.92
CA THR A 46 -6.83 10.73 -3.77
C THR A 46 -6.96 9.89 -5.05
N TYR A 47 -5.82 9.55 -5.67
CA TYR A 47 -5.79 8.68 -6.84
C TYR A 47 -6.35 7.30 -6.51
N MET A 48 -5.86 6.62 -5.48
CA MET A 48 -6.34 5.29 -5.06
C MET A 48 -7.84 5.28 -4.75
N ALA A 49 -8.36 6.29 -4.05
CA ALA A 49 -9.78 6.40 -3.71
C ALA A 49 -10.70 6.60 -4.94
N SER A 50 -10.16 7.14 -6.04
CA SER A 50 -10.88 7.34 -7.29
C SER A 50 -11.02 6.08 -8.15
N LEU A 51 -10.22 5.04 -7.88
CA LEU A 51 -10.19 3.84 -8.70
C LEU A 51 -11.38 2.93 -8.42
N THR A 52 -11.89 2.33 -9.50
CA THR A 52 -12.86 1.24 -9.46
C THR A 52 -12.46 0.15 -10.46
N PRO A 53 -12.95 -1.09 -10.30
CA PRO A 53 -12.67 -2.18 -11.26
C PRO A 53 -13.06 -1.83 -12.70
N GLU A 54 -14.10 -1.01 -12.88
CA GLU A 54 -14.59 -0.59 -14.20
C GLU A 54 -13.67 0.46 -14.86
N THR A 55 -13.03 1.31 -14.05
CA THR A 55 -12.21 2.43 -14.53
C THR A 55 -10.74 2.08 -14.66
N ASN A 56 -10.24 1.15 -13.86
CA ASN A 56 -8.83 0.80 -13.78
C ASN A 56 -8.48 -0.48 -14.56
N THR A 57 -8.76 -0.49 -15.87
CA THR A 57 -8.49 -1.65 -16.74
C THR A 57 -7.02 -1.83 -17.11
N ARG A 58 -6.16 -0.84 -16.80
CA ARG A 58 -4.72 -0.88 -17.10
C ARG A 58 -3.92 -1.78 -16.16
N ASN A 59 -4.41 -2.01 -14.94
CA ASN A 59 -3.73 -2.83 -13.95
C ASN A 59 -4.38 -4.23 -13.93
N PRO A 60 -3.71 -5.26 -14.45
CA PRO A 60 -4.30 -6.59 -14.58
C PRO A 60 -4.59 -7.27 -13.23
N TRP A 61 -3.99 -6.79 -12.13
CA TRP A 61 -4.19 -7.35 -10.78
C TRP A 61 -5.21 -6.58 -9.94
N PHE A 62 -5.85 -5.55 -10.50
CA PHE A 62 -6.71 -4.67 -9.71
C PHE A 62 -8.03 -5.32 -9.32
N ASN A 63 -8.54 -6.24 -10.12
CA ASN A 63 -9.74 -7.00 -9.80
C ASN A 63 -9.50 -7.91 -8.59
N GLU A 64 -8.39 -8.64 -8.59
CA GLU A 64 -7.97 -9.52 -7.51
C GLU A 64 -7.72 -8.73 -6.22
N TYR A 65 -7.07 -7.56 -6.33
CA TYR A 65 -6.90 -6.63 -5.22
C TYR A 65 -8.25 -6.20 -4.64
N TRP A 66 -9.20 -5.79 -5.49
CA TRP A 66 -10.51 -5.30 -5.05
C TRP A 66 -11.32 -6.39 -4.34
N GLU A 67 -11.37 -7.59 -4.91
CA GLU A 67 -12.01 -8.76 -4.30
C GLU A 67 -11.41 -9.10 -2.94
N THR A 68 -10.08 -9.09 -2.83
CA THR A 68 -9.36 -9.41 -1.59
C THR A 68 -9.59 -8.33 -0.54
N PHE A 69 -9.48 -7.06 -0.93
CA PHE A 69 -9.62 -5.92 -0.02
C PHE A 69 -11.02 -5.80 0.57
N PHE A 70 -12.06 -6.05 -0.24
CA PHE A 70 -13.46 -5.97 0.22
C PHE A 70 -14.05 -7.32 0.66
N GLY A 71 -13.33 -8.43 0.51
CA GLY A 71 -13.83 -9.77 0.82
C GLY A 71 -15.03 -10.18 -0.04
N CYS A 72 -15.04 -9.80 -1.33
CA CYS A 72 -16.15 -10.02 -2.25
C CYS A 72 -15.67 -10.59 -3.60
N LYS A 73 -16.59 -10.89 -4.52
CA LYS A 73 -16.31 -11.38 -5.87
C LYS A 73 -16.90 -10.47 -6.94
N LEU A 74 -16.07 -10.14 -7.93
CA LEU A 74 -16.46 -9.40 -9.12
C LEU A 74 -17.03 -10.42 -10.12
N GLY A 75 -18.31 -10.27 -10.44
CA GLY A 75 -19.03 -11.24 -11.27
C GLY A 75 -20.50 -10.85 -11.44
N PRO A 76 -21.30 -11.69 -12.11
CA PRO A 76 -22.70 -11.40 -12.33
C PRO A 76 -23.43 -11.17 -11.00
N PRO A 77 -24.28 -10.13 -10.89
CA PRO A 77 -25.04 -9.85 -9.68
C PRO A 77 -25.99 -11.02 -9.37
N GLY A 78 -26.07 -11.42 -8.10
CA GLY A 78 -26.95 -12.51 -7.64
C GLY A 78 -26.27 -13.68 -6.93
N THR A 79 -24.94 -13.63 -6.74
CA THR A 79 -24.25 -14.50 -5.77
C THR A 79 -24.16 -13.80 -4.42
N ASP A 80 -24.25 -14.54 -3.32
CA ASP A 80 -24.18 -14.00 -1.94
C ASP A 80 -22.88 -13.23 -1.65
N LEU A 81 -21.86 -13.40 -2.50
CA LEU A 81 -20.53 -12.80 -2.36
C LEU A 81 -20.26 -11.66 -3.36
N ALA A 82 -21.27 -11.18 -4.09
CA ALA A 82 -21.07 -10.15 -5.12
C ALA A 82 -20.60 -8.80 -4.54
N CYS A 83 -19.60 -8.17 -5.16
CA CYS A 83 -19.14 -6.84 -4.77
C CYS A 83 -20.19 -5.75 -5.08
N PRO A 84 -20.65 -4.96 -4.09
CA PRO A 84 -21.55 -3.84 -4.36
C PRO A 84 -20.85 -2.73 -5.17
N SER A 85 -21.54 -2.17 -6.16
CA SER A 85 -21.01 -1.08 -7.00
C SER A 85 -20.75 0.24 -6.24
N THR A 86 -21.28 0.37 -5.03
CA THR A 86 -21.09 1.52 -4.13
C THR A 86 -19.80 1.46 -3.33
N ARG A 87 -19.08 0.33 -3.31
CA ARG A 87 -17.81 0.19 -2.59
C ARG A 87 -16.77 1.15 -3.14
N ARG A 88 -16.02 1.80 -2.24
CA ARG A 88 -14.92 2.72 -2.59
C ARG A 88 -13.76 2.47 -1.63
N ILE A 89 -12.55 2.59 -2.15
CA ILE A 89 -11.32 2.52 -1.34
C ILE A 89 -11.28 3.78 -0.48
N SER A 90 -11.30 3.61 0.82
CA SER A 90 -11.27 4.72 1.79
C SER A 90 -10.67 4.26 3.11
N LYS A 91 -10.29 5.21 3.96
CA LYS A 91 -9.77 4.90 5.30
C LYS A 91 -10.78 4.13 6.14
N GLU A 92 -12.06 4.45 5.99
CA GLU A 92 -13.17 3.78 6.68
C GLU A 92 -13.32 2.32 6.22
N ALA A 93 -12.94 2.02 4.97
CA ALA A 93 -12.87 0.67 4.45
C ALA A 93 -11.58 -0.08 4.82
N GLY A 94 -10.68 0.53 5.61
CA GLY A 94 -9.41 -0.09 6.03
C GLY A 94 -8.20 0.23 5.15
N TYR A 95 -8.33 1.15 4.19
CA TYR A 95 -7.18 1.54 3.37
C TYR A 95 -6.16 2.35 4.19
N GLN A 96 -4.90 1.93 4.10
CA GLN A 96 -3.75 2.63 4.65
C GLN A 96 -2.65 2.69 3.60
N GLN A 97 -2.11 3.89 3.35
CA GLN A 97 -0.98 4.07 2.44
C GLN A 97 0.26 3.37 3.01
N ASP A 98 0.94 2.56 2.19
CA ASP A 98 2.21 1.97 2.57
C ASP A 98 3.24 3.09 2.82
N PRO A 99 3.99 3.07 3.94
CA PRO A 99 4.93 4.13 4.30
C PRO A 99 6.06 4.32 3.28
N LYS A 100 6.31 3.34 2.40
CA LYS A 100 7.37 3.38 1.38
C LYS A 100 6.89 3.97 0.04
N VAL A 101 5.60 4.34 -0.09
CA VAL A 101 5.05 4.99 -1.31
C VAL A 101 5.81 6.27 -1.67
N GLN A 102 6.21 7.09 -0.69
CA GLN A 102 6.98 8.31 -0.97
C GLN A 102 8.28 7.98 -1.73
N PHE A 103 9.03 6.97 -1.29
CA PHE A 103 10.31 6.64 -1.92
C PHE A 103 10.14 6.16 -3.37
N VAL A 104 9.04 5.47 -3.68
CA VAL A 104 8.71 5.08 -5.06
C VAL A 104 8.41 6.32 -5.90
N VAL A 105 7.62 7.26 -5.37
CA VAL A 105 7.33 8.54 -6.04
C VAL A 105 8.62 9.33 -6.29
N ASP A 106 9.47 9.48 -5.27
CA ASP A 106 10.74 10.20 -5.35
C ASP A 106 11.67 9.56 -6.40
N ALA A 107 11.72 8.24 -6.49
CA ALA A 107 12.49 7.53 -7.51
C ALA A 107 12.01 7.84 -8.93
N VAL A 108 10.69 7.81 -9.17
CA VAL A 108 10.12 8.16 -10.49
C VAL A 108 10.46 9.61 -10.85
N TYR A 109 10.32 10.54 -9.89
CA TYR A 109 10.67 11.94 -10.12
C TYR A 109 12.17 12.13 -10.37
N ALA A 110 13.05 11.37 -9.71
CA ALA A 110 14.49 11.43 -9.96
C ALA A 110 14.82 11.11 -11.43
N PHE A 111 14.20 10.07 -12.01
CA PHE A 111 14.33 9.78 -13.44
C PHE A 111 13.72 10.86 -14.33
N ALA A 112 12.53 11.38 -13.97
CA ALA A 112 11.88 12.44 -14.74
C ALA A 112 12.75 13.71 -14.80
N TYR A 113 13.34 14.13 -13.68
CA TYR A 113 14.27 15.25 -13.62
C TYR A 113 15.55 14.98 -14.43
N ALA A 114 16.11 13.77 -14.34
CA ALA A 114 17.29 13.40 -15.12
C ALA A 114 17.02 13.46 -16.65
N LEU A 115 15.89 12.93 -17.10
CA LEU A 115 15.48 12.97 -18.50
C LEU A 115 15.21 14.41 -18.97
N SER A 116 14.55 15.24 -18.16
CA SER A 116 14.32 16.64 -18.49
C SER A 116 15.63 17.42 -18.60
N ASN A 117 16.58 17.17 -17.70
CA ASN A 117 17.91 17.78 -17.74
C ASN A 117 18.70 17.34 -18.97
N LEU A 118 18.65 16.04 -19.31
CA LEU A 118 19.28 15.52 -20.52
C LEU A 118 18.67 16.16 -21.78
N GLN A 119 17.34 16.24 -21.86
CA GLN A 119 16.64 16.87 -22.96
C GLN A 119 17.05 18.34 -23.13
N ARG A 120 17.04 19.14 -22.07
CA ARG A 120 17.48 20.55 -22.11
C ARG A 120 18.94 20.71 -22.51
N SER A 121 19.79 19.74 -22.13
CA SER A 121 21.22 19.78 -22.47
C SER A 121 21.51 19.38 -23.91
N LYS A 122 20.72 18.47 -24.50
CA LYS A 122 21.00 17.87 -25.82
C LYS A 122 20.06 18.35 -26.93
N CYS A 123 18.87 18.82 -26.57
CA CYS A 123 17.82 19.30 -27.46
C CYS A 123 17.25 20.63 -26.91
N PRO A 124 18.04 21.73 -26.95
CA PRO A 124 17.62 23.04 -26.46
C PRO A 124 16.44 23.63 -27.24
#